data_AF-A0A4Q2QS96-F1
#
_entry.id   AF-A0A4Q2QS96-F1
#
_cell.length_a   1.000
_cell.length_b   1.000
_cell.length_c   1.000
_cell.angle_alpha   90.00
_cell.angle_beta   90.00
_cell.angle_gamma   90.00
#
_symmetry.space_group_name_H-M   'P 1'
#
loop_
_entity.id
_entity.type
_entity.pdbx_description
1 polymer ?
#
loop_
_entity_poly.entity_id
_entity_poly.type
_entity_poly.pdbx_seq_one_letter_code
_entity_poly.pdbx_strand_id
1 'polypeptide(L)'
;MVYLRPYKETNLSLPDVNYKSLRRLPNLLIDPTTLDEWDKEPPLTDLTTDYLYEGAQAWYPHYSWHSDGRYILYAGEVVQNPPDKPPVDVASFKAWGDFAADKHSLYFEGKRTDNNGGGNRLDIKTLHQVEFRPPWDPDLLGLILRDANFLYINGHRLADPDSFRVLAQKSWDQ
;
A
#
# COMPACT_ATOMS: atom_id res chain seq x y z
N MET A 1 13.31 -3.38 -20.06
CA MET A 1 12.98 -3.59 -18.63
C MET A 1 11.49 -3.77 -18.57
N VAL A 2 11.03 -4.95 -18.15
CA VAL A 2 9.65 -5.42 -18.26
C VAL A 2 9.03 -5.38 -16.86
N TYR A 3 7.88 -4.71 -16.72
CA TYR A 3 7.10 -4.69 -15.49
C TYR A 3 6.14 -5.88 -15.47
N LEU A 4 6.11 -6.59 -14.35
CA LEU A 4 5.35 -7.83 -14.17
C LEU A 4 3.91 -7.51 -13.73
N ARG A 5 2.95 -7.92 -14.55
CA ARG A 5 1.70 -8.46 -14.02
C ARG A 5 1.78 -9.97 -14.18
N PRO A 6 1.74 -10.77 -13.10
CA PRO A 6 1.72 -12.23 -13.21
C PRO A 6 0.52 -12.76 -14.02
N TYR A 7 -0.56 -11.97 -14.13
CA TYR A 7 -1.86 -12.41 -14.68
C TYR A 7 -2.28 -11.79 -16.01
N LYS A 8 -1.45 -10.95 -16.62
CA LYS A 8 -1.73 -10.42 -17.96
C LYS A 8 -0.46 -10.49 -18.78
N GLU A 9 -0.50 -11.25 -19.88
CA GLU A 9 0.48 -11.16 -20.96
C GLU A 9 0.47 -9.75 -21.54
N THR A 10 1.10 -8.81 -20.86
CA THR A 10 1.22 -7.46 -21.36
C THR A 10 2.57 -6.95 -20.90
N ASN A 11 3.50 -6.88 -21.86
CA ASN A 11 4.48 -5.80 -21.88
C ASN A 11 3.67 -4.50 -21.84
N LEU A 12 3.32 -4.03 -20.65
CA LEU A 12 2.60 -2.78 -20.43
C LEU A 12 3.59 -1.66 -20.76
N SER A 13 3.61 -1.27 -22.03
CA SER A 13 4.19 -0.01 -22.42
C SER A 13 3.22 1.07 -21.99
N LEU A 14 3.54 1.74 -20.87
CA LEU A 14 2.93 2.99 -20.47
C LEU A 14 3.78 4.08 -21.12
N PRO A 15 3.45 4.54 -22.34
CA PRO A 15 4.35 5.36 -23.16
C PRO A 15 4.74 6.68 -22.49
N ASP A 16 3.89 7.18 -21.60
CA ASP A 16 4.11 8.43 -20.87
C ASP A 16 5.01 8.28 -19.63
N VAL A 17 5.27 7.04 -19.18
CA VAL A 17 6.07 6.76 -17.99
C VAL A 17 7.55 6.76 -18.35
N ASN A 18 8.33 7.54 -17.61
CA ASN A 18 9.77 7.56 -17.76
C ASN A 18 10.43 6.44 -16.97
N TYR A 19 10.55 5.27 -17.60
CA TYR A 19 11.19 4.09 -17.02
C TYR A 19 12.64 4.28 -16.57
N LYS A 20 13.38 5.26 -17.10
CA LYS A 20 14.76 5.55 -16.63
C LYS A 20 14.76 6.23 -15.25
N SER A 21 13.72 7.02 -14.98
CA SER A 21 13.53 7.73 -13.72
C SER A 21 12.65 6.98 -12.72
N LEU A 22 12.00 5.90 -13.15
CA LEU A 22 11.11 5.11 -12.31
C LEU A 22 11.87 4.46 -11.15
N ARG A 23 11.36 4.65 -9.94
CA ARG A 23 11.89 4.11 -8.69
C ARG A 23 10.76 3.52 -7.87
N ARG A 24 11.08 2.52 -7.05
CA ARG A 24 10.20 2.05 -5.97
C ARG A 24 10.06 3.16 -4.92
N LEU A 25 8.88 3.28 -4.34
CA LEU A 25 8.65 4.11 -3.16
C LEU A 25 8.93 3.30 -1.89
N PRO A 26 9.53 3.91 -0.86
CA PRO A 26 9.80 3.20 0.39
C PRO A 26 8.49 2.78 1.06
N ASN A 27 8.46 1.55 1.58
CA ASN A 27 7.37 1.10 2.46
C ASN A 27 7.62 1.62 3.88
N LEU A 28 6.80 2.57 4.33
CA LEU A 28 6.97 3.24 5.61
C LEU A 28 6.44 2.43 6.81
N LEU A 29 5.89 1.22 6.61
CA LEU A 29 5.60 0.29 7.71
C LEU A 29 6.83 -0.48 8.17
N ILE A 30 7.85 -0.57 7.32
CA ILE A 30 9.05 -1.33 7.60
C ILE A 30 10.03 -0.41 8.34
N ASP A 31 10.39 -0.79 9.57
CA ASP A 31 11.55 -0.22 10.23
C ASP A 31 12.81 -0.97 9.76
N PRO A 32 13.69 -0.33 8.96
CA PRO A 32 14.87 -1.01 8.43
C PRO A 32 15.86 -1.41 9.53
N THR A 33 15.74 -0.86 10.75
CA THR A 33 16.60 -1.20 11.89
C THR A 33 16.18 -2.49 12.59
N THR A 34 14.97 -2.99 12.32
CA THR A 34 14.44 -4.22 12.91
C THR A 34 14.53 -5.42 11.98
N LEU A 35 15.05 -5.25 10.75
CA LEU A 35 15.15 -6.32 9.74
C LEU A 35 16.45 -7.11 9.86
N ASP A 36 16.31 -8.44 9.81
CA ASP A 36 17.44 -9.33 9.59
C ASP A 36 18.01 -9.17 8.17
N GLU A 37 19.26 -9.60 7.93
CA GLU A 37 19.91 -9.40 6.62
C GLU A 37 19.15 -9.99 5.44
N TRP A 38 18.40 -11.07 5.67
CA TRP A 38 17.59 -11.75 4.66
C TRP A 38 16.26 -11.03 4.36
N ASP A 39 15.81 -10.14 5.26
CA ASP A 39 14.56 -9.38 5.14
C ASP A 39 14.79 -7.95 4.66
N LYS A 40 16.05 -7.56 4.44
CA LYS A 40 16.41 -6.21 3.95
C LYS A 40 15.75 -5.94 2.61
N GLU A 41 14.98 -4.85 2.57
CA GLU A 41 14.38 -4.41 1.33
C GLU A 41 15.45 -4.10 0.26
N PRO A 42 15.20 -4.48 -1.02
CA PRO A 42 16.10 -4.16 -2.11
C PRO A 42 16.14 -2.64 -2.35
N PRO A 43 17.23 -2.14 -2.98
CA PRO A 43 17.38 -0.71 -3.24
C PRO A 43 16.20 -0.18 -4.07
N LEU A 44 15.84 1.09 -3.90
CA LEU A 44 14.69 1.69 -4.61
C LEU A 44 14.83 1.72 -6.14
N THR A 45 16.02 1.45 -6.66
CA THR A 45 16.29 1.26 -8.09
C THR A 45 15.93 -0.13 -8.60
N ASP A 46 15.73 -1.09 -7.69
CA ASP A 46 15.23 -2.42 -8.01
C ASP A 46 13.71 -2.35 -8.21
N LEU A 47 13.28 -2.80 -9.38
CA LEU A 47 11.89 -2.75 -9.85
C LEU A 47 11.30 -4.16 -9.97
N THR A 48 12.03 -5.17 -9.48
CA THR A 48 11.65 -6.60 -9.52
C THR A 48 10.89 -7.06 -8.27
N THR A 49 10.44 -6.11 -7.45
CA THR A 49 9.71 -6.36 -6.20
C THR A 49 8.24 -6.73 -6.41
N ASP A 50 7.73 -6.61 -7.63
CA ASP A 50 6.40 -7.08 -7.99
C ASP A 50 6.49 -8.56 -8.41
N TYR A 51 5.98 -9.47 -7.59
CA TYR A 51 6.03 -10.91 -7.84
C TYR A 51 4.78 -11.63 -7.34
N LEU A 52 4.56 -12.84 -7.83
CA LEU A 52 3.55 -13.74 -7.31
C LEU A 52 4.20 -14.72 -6.35
N TYR A 53 3.70 -14.77 -5.11
CA TYR A 53 4.06 -15.85 -4.21
C TYR A 53 3.13 -17.05 -4.47
N GLU A 54 3.70 -18.17 -4.90
CA GLU A 54 2.99 -19.43 -5.10
C GLU A 54 3.33 -20.40 -3.96
N GLY A 55 2.38 -20.63 -3.07
CA GLY A 55 2.46 -21.63 -2.01
C GLY A 55 1.65 -22.89 -2.34
N ALA A 56 1.78 -23.93 -1.51
CA ALA A 56 1.13 -25.23 -1.74
C ALA A 56 -0.41 -25.18 -1.81
N GLN A 57 -1.06 -24.13 -1.28
CA GLN A 57 -2.52 -24.00 -1.26
C GLN A 57 -3.04 -22.58 -1.56
N ALA A 58 -2.18 -21.62 -1.87
CA ALA A 58 -2.59 -20.26 -2.14
C ALA A 58 -1.57 -19.53 -3.02
N TRP A 59 -2.08 -18.56 -3.76
CA TRP A 59 -1.30 -17.61 -4.53
C TRP A 59 -1.66 -16.21 -4.03
N TYR A 60 -0.65 -15.42 -3.66
CA TYR A 60 -0.86 -14.04 -3.23
C TYR A 60 0.09 -13.13 -3.99
N PRO A 61 -0.42 -12.13 -4.73
CA PRO A 61 0.43 -11.18 -5.42
C PRO A 61 1.04 -10.21 -4.41
N HIS A 62 2.32 -9.90 -4.58
CA HIS A 62 3.00 -8.82 -3.89
C HIS A 62 3.30 -7.72 -4.89
N TYR A 63 2.83 -6.51 -4.62
CA TYR A 63 3.07 -5.34 -5.47
C TYR A 63 3.68 -4.21 -4.67
N SER A 64 4.49 -3.41 -5.33
CA SER A 64 5.12 -2.22 -4.79
C SER A 64 4.60 -0.97 -5.49
N TRP A 65 4.62 0.13 -4.74
CA TRP A 65 4.38 1.45 -5.29
C TRP A 65 5.64 1.96 -5.99
N HIS A 66 5.45 2.58 -7.15
CA HIS A 66 6.54 3.15 -7.93
C HIS A 66 6.22 4.58 -8.37
N SER A 67 7.24 5.38 -8.63
CA SER A 67 7.09 6.69 -9.25
C SER A 67 8.27 7.06 -10.13
N ASP A 68 7.99 7.72 -11.25
CA ASP A 68 9.00 8.37 -12.10
C ASP A 68 9.12 9.88 -11.80
N GLY A 69 8.45 10.35 -10.73
CA GLY A 69 8.34 11.76 -10.37
C GLY A 69 7.16 12.49 -11.01
N ARG A 70 6.44 11.88 -11.96
CA ARG A 70 5.23 12.44 -12.59
C ARG A 70 4.00 11.56 -12.38
N TYR A 71 4.18 10.26 -12.33
CA TYR A 71 3.11 9.29 -12.11
C TYR A 71 3.38 8.44 -10.89
N ILE A 72 2.32 7.98 -10.24
CA ILE A 72 2.36 6.89 -9.28
C ILE A 72 1.89 5.64 -10.01
N LEU A 73 2.62 4.54 -9.84
CA LEU A 73 2.29 3.24 -10.39
C LEU A 73 2.08 2.22 -9.27
N TYR A 74 1.11 1.33 -9.47
CA TYR A 74 0.87 0.18 -8.62
C TYR A 74 0.43 -1.00 -9.49
N ALA A 75 1.01 -2.19 -9.28
CA ALA A 75 0.73 -3.39 -10.08
C ALA A 75 0.80 -3.17 -11.61
N GLY A 76 1.75 -2.32 -12.06
CA GLY A 76 1.92 -1.95 -13.46
C GLY A 76 0.81 -1.05 -14.04
N GLU A 77 0.01 -0.37 -13.22
CA GLU A 77 -0.98 0.64 -13.65
C GLU A 77 -0.64 2.02 -13.13
N VAL A 78 -0.90 3.05 -13.95
CA VAL A 78 -0.89 4.44 -13.45
C VAL A 78 -2.09 4.63 -12.54
N VAL A 79 -1.82 5.04 -11.31
CA VAL A 79 -2.83 5.35 -10.30
C VAL A 79 -3.52 6.65 -10.69
N GLN A 80 -4.85 6.62 -10.73
CA GLN A 80 -5.67 7.75 -11.12
C GLN A 80 -6.88 7.89 -10.20
N ASN A 81 -7.20 9.14 -9.88
CA ASN A 81 -8.43 9.49 -9.17
C ASN A 81 -9.59 9.70 -10.17
N PRO A 82 -10.85 9.48 -9.74
CA PRO A 82 -12.00 9.84 -10.55
C PRO A 82 -11.97 11.33 -10.96
N PRO A 83 -12.53 11.72 -12.12
CA PRO A 83 -12.43 13.09 -12.64
C PRO A 83 -13.02 14.18 -11.73
N ASP A 84 -13.95 13.82 -10.84
CA ASP A 84 -14.57 14.73 -9.87
C ASP A 84 -13.78 14.87 -8.56
N LYS A 85 -12.64 14.17 -8.44
CA LYS A 85 -11.75 14.21 -7.27
C LYS A 85 -10.43 14.91 -7.62
N PRO A 86 -9.71 15.45 -6.62
CA PRO A 86 -8.38 16.00 -6.85
C PRO A 86 -7.46 14.98 -7.53
N PRO A 87 -6.59 15.39 -8.47
CA PRO A 87 -5.62 14.50 -9.08
C PRO A 87 -4.65 13.96 -8.03
N VAL A 88 -3.98 12.84 -8.35
CA VAL A 88 -2.95 12.24 -7.50
C VAL A 88 -1.82 13.25 -7.31
N ASP A 89 -1.50 13.56 -6.05
CA ASP A 89 -0.41 14.48 -5.73
C ASP A 89 0.88 13.70 -5.47
N VAL A 90 1.66 13.51 -6.53
CA VAL A 90 2.91 12.72 -6.52
C VAL A 90 3.91 13.23 -5.48
N ALA A 91 3.99 14.55 -5.28
CA ALA A 91 4.96 15.17 -4.38
C ALA A 91 4.72 14.85 -2.89
N SER A 92 3.46 14.66 -2.49
CA SER A 92 3.11 14.30 -1.11
C SER A 92 2.80 12.82 -0.90
N PHE A 93 2.88 12.02 -1.96
CA PHE A 93 2.52 10.61 -1.94
C PHE A 93 3.46 9.79 -1.04
N LYS A 94 2.87 8.94 -0.19
CA LYS A 94 3.56 8.04 0.74
C LYS A 94 2.86 6.69 0.78
N ALA A 95 3.62 5.62 1.01
CA ALA A 95 3.12 4.24 0.98
C ALA A 95 3.47 3.46 2.27
N TRP A 96 2.58 2.54 2.63
CA TRP A 96 2.58 1.68 3.81
C TRP A 96 2.00 0.31 3.40
N GLY A 97 2.83 -0.57 2.84
CA GLY A 97 2.37 -1.77 2.15
C GLY A 97 1.44 -1.43 0.98
N ASP A 98 0.28 -2.08 0.91
CA ASP A 98 -0.74 -1.83 -0.11
C ASP A 98 -1.60 -0.58 0.17
N PHE A 99 -1.41 0.07 1.32
CA PHE A 99 -2.02 1.35 1.65
C PHE A 99 -1.10 2.50 1.22
N ALA A 100 -1.69 3.58 0.73
CA ALA A 100 -0.96 4.80 0.46
C ALA A 100 -1.83 6.04 0.66
N ALA A 101 -1.20 7.20 0.75
CA ALA A 101 -1.89 8.47 0.85
C ALA A 101 -1.09 9.59 0.20
N ASP A 102 -1.80 10.54 -0.38
CA ASP A 102 -1.28 11.88 -0.69
C ASP A 102 -2.05 12.93 0.11
N LYS A 103 -1.75 14.21 -0.06
CA LYS A 103 -2.40 15.30 0.69
C LYS A 103 -3.92 15.43 0.47
N HIS A 104 -4.52 14.71 -0.48
CA HIS A 104 -5.92 14.80 -0.88
C HIS A 104 -6.70 13.49 -0.75
N SER A 105 -6.04 12.34 -0.92
CA SER A 105 -6.68 11.04 -1.09
C SER A 105 -5.95 9.93 -0.34
N LEU A 106 -6.71 8.93 0.07
CA LEU A 106 -6.22 7.63 0.52
C LEU A 106 -6.34 6.64 -0.63
N TYR A 107 -5.46 5.64 -0.62
CA TYR A 107 -5.36 4.62 -1.64
C TYR A 107 -5.18 3.23 -1.02
N PHE A 108 -5.76 2.24 -1.66
CA PHE A 108 -5.52 0.82 -1.38
C PHE A 108 -5.44 0.07 -2.70
N GLU A 109 -4.41 -0.75 -2.86
CA GLU A 109 -4.18 -1.55 -4.08
C GLU A 109 -4.27 -0.73 -5.37
N GLY A 110 -3.64 0.45 -5.40
CA GLY A 110 -3.63 1.33 -6.56
C GLY A 110 -4.95 2.08 -6.84
N LYS A 111 -5.97 1.94 -5.98
CA LYS A 111 -7.27 2.61 -6.14
C LYS A 111 -7.50 3.63 -5.05
N ARG A 112 -8.13 4.74 -5.40
CA ARG A 112 -8.61 5.72 -4.43
C ARG A 112 -9.72 5.12 -3.56
N THR A 113 -9.55 5.20 -2.24
CA THR A 113 -10.59 4.80 -1.27
C THR A 113 -11.32 6.04 -0.77
N ASP A 114 -10.64 6.89 -0.01
CA ASP A 114 -11.26 8.00 0.74
C ASP A 114 -10.56 9.35 0.54
N ASN A 115 -11.12 10.41 1.13
CA ASN A 115 -10.48 11.73 1.20
C ASN A 115 -9.44 11.82 2.34
N ASN A 116 -8.38 12.59 2.12
CA ASN A 116 -7.32 12.85 3.10
C ASN A 116 -7.13 14.35 3.43
N GLY A 117 -8.12 15.17 3.10
CA GLY A 117 -8.08 16.62 3.34
C GLY A 117 -8.85 17.07 4.58
N GLY A 118 -8.47 18.21 5.16
CA GLY A 118 -9.18 18.83 6.28
C GLY A 118 -9.11 18.00 7.56
N GLY A 119 -10.24 17.87 8.27
CA GLY A 119 -10.34 17.06 9.51
C GLY A 119 -10.18 15.55 9.30
N ASN A 120 -10.07 15.10 8.05
CA ASN A 120 -9.89 13.69 7.69
C ASN A 120 -8.42 13.32 7.46
N ARG A 121 -7.48 14.19 7.83
CA ARG A 121 -6.08 14.00 7.51
C ARG A 121 -5.46 12.86 8.31
N LEU A 122 -4.82 11.94 7.59
CA LEU A 122 -3.97 10.88 8.12
C LEU A 122 -2.87 11.47 9.01
N ASP A 123 -2.80 11.01 10.26
CA ASP A 123 -1.70 11.31 11.15
C ASP A 123 -0.55 10.30 10.95
N ILE A 124 0.29 10.62 9.97
CA ILE A 124 1.46 9.83 9.60
C ILE A 124 2.39 9.55 10.80
N LYS A 125 2.44 10.43 11.80
CA LYS A 125 3.38 10.27 12.92
C LYS A 125 3.00 9.12 13.84
N THR A 126 1.72 8.78 13.90
CA THR A 126 1.15 7.80 14.82
C THR A 126 0.60 6.58 14.10
N LEU A 127 0.62 6.59 12.76
CA LEU A 127 0.19 5.48 11.92
C LEU A 127 1.08 4.26 12.14
N HIS A 128 0.45 3.13 12.45
CA HIS A 128 1.10 1.83 12.59
C HIS A 128 0.15 0.71 12.15
N GLN A 129 0.72 -0.45 11.81
CA GLN A 129 -0.05 -1.67 11.59
C GLN A 129 -0.57 -2.19 12.92
N VAL A 130 -1.81 -2.64 12.95
CA VAL A 130 -2.38 -3.26 14.15
C VAL A 130 -1.80 -4.66 14.28
N GLU A 131 -1.04 -4.89 15.35
CA GLU A 131 -0.50 -6.20 15.68
C GLU A 131 -1.48 -7.00 16.54
N PHE A 132 -1.74 -8.25 16.15
CA PHE A 132 -2.53 -9.17 16.95
C PHE A 132 -1.62 -10.09 17.78
N ARG A 133 -1.99 -10.29 19.05
CA ARG A 133 -1.28 -11.25 19.90
C ARG A 133 -1.73 -12.67 19.56
N PRO A 134 -0.83 -13.67 19.68
CA PRO A 134 -1.22 -15.08 19.62
C PRO A 134 -2.45 -15.35 20.51
N PRO A 135 -3.42 -16.18 20.08
CA PRO A 135 -3.37 -17.11 18.95
C PRO A 135 -3.86 -16.54 17.60
N TRP A 136 -4.10 -15.25 17.50
CA TRP A 136 -4.69 -14.65 16.29
C TRP A 136 -3.61 -14.37 15.25
N ASP A 137 -3.82 -14.85 14.02
CA ASP A 137 -2.90 -14.58 12.91
C ASP A 137 -2.99 -13.11 12.50
N PRO A 138 -1.85 -12.42 12.29
CA PRO A 138 -1.81 -10.97 12.27
C PRO A 138 -2.45 -10.30 11.05
N ASP A 139 -2.83 -11.03 9.99
CA ASP A 139 -3.39 -10.38 8.78
C ASP A 139 -4.09 -11.34 7.79
N LEU A 140 -5.00 -12.20 8.24
CA LEU A 140 -5.64 -13.21 7.35
C LEU A 140 -6.64 -12.62 6.32
N LEU A 141 -7.13 -11.39 6.49
CA LEU A 141 -8.23 -10.81 5.68
C LEU A 141 -7.91 -9.41 5.08
N GLY A 142 -6.69 -8.89 5.25
CA GLY A 142 -6.24 -7.64 4.63
C GLY A 142 -5.84 -6.54 5.62
N LEU A 143 -5.02 -5.61 5.12
CA LEU A 143 -4.23 -4.64 5.90
C LEU A 143 -5.08 -3.78 6.85
N ILE A 144 -4.75 -3.85 8.14
CA ILE A 144 -5.36 -3.06 9.22
C ILE A 144 -4.35 -2.06 9.79
N LEU A 145 -4.62 -0.76 9.61
CA LEU A 145 -3.77 0.32 10.13
C LEU A 145 -4.55 1.20 11.10
N ARG A 146 -3.85 1.82 12.05
CA ARG A 146 -4.42 2.79 12.99
C ARG A 146 -3.48 3.98 13.16
N ASP A 147 -4.04 5.18 13.23
CA ASP A 147 -3.35 6.37 13.73
C ASP A 147 -4.06 6.95 14.96
N ALA A 148 -3.66 8.14 15.41
CA ALA A 148 -4.25 8.83 16.55
C ALA A 148 -5.68 9.34 16.32
N ASN A 149 -6.19 9.32 15.08
CA ASN A 149 -7.49 9.87 14.71
C ASN A 149 -8.43 8.88 14.02
N PHE A 150 -7.95 7.74 13.49
CA PHE A 150 -8.74 6.78 12.73
C PHE A 150 -8.20 5.34 12.75
N LEU A 151 -9.10 4.38 12.49
CA LEU A 151 -8.76 3.05 11.98
C LEU A 151 -9.05 2.94 10.49
N TYR A 152 -8.15 2.25 9.82
CA TYR A 152 -8.21 1.93 8.40
C TYR A 152 -8.25 0.42 8.21
N ILE A 153 -9.19 -0.05 7.39
CA ILE A 153 -9.24 -1.44 6.93
C ILE A 153 -9.25 -1.41 5.40
N ASN A 154 -8.27 -2.05 4.77
CA ASN A 154 -8.12 -2.07 3.31
C ASN A 154 -8.19 -0.65 2.71
N GLY A 155 -7.53 0.28 3.40
CA GLY A 155 -7.47 1.71 3.11
C GLY A 155 -8.77 2.52 3.24
N HIS A 156 -9.86 1.93 3.73
CA HIS A 156 -11.07 2.66 4.10
C HIS A 156 -11.03 3.08 5.56
N ARG A 157 -11.38 4.33 5.83
CA ARG A 157 -11.56 4.88 7.17
C ARG A 157 -12.86 4.35 7.76
N LEU A 158 -12.81 3.71 8.92
CA LEU A 158 -13.99 3.12 9.54
C LEU A 158 -14.59 3.94 10.69
N ALA A 159 -13.77 4.47 11.60
CA ALA A 159 -14.26 5.18 12.78
C ALA A 159 -13.15 5.94 13.52
N ASP A 160 -13.57 6.75 14.49
CA ASP A 160 -12.74 7.43 15.49
C ASP A 160 -12.06 6.39 16.44
N PRO A 161 -10.74 6.50 16.70
CA PRO A 161 -9.89 5.51 17.33
C PRO A 161 -10.27 5.20 18.77
N ASP A 162 -10.98 6.11 19.44
CA ASP A 162 -11.46 5.91 20.80
C ASP A 162 -12.86 5.28 20.84
N SER A 163 -13.53 5.15 19.68
CA SER A 163 -14.87 4.56 19.60
C SER A 163 -14.88 3.03 19.42
N PHE A 164 -13.72 2.41 19.22
CA PHE A 164 -13.59 0.95 19.09
C PHE A 164 -12.21 0.46 19.54
N ARG A 165 -12.13 -0.83 19.86
CA ARG A 165 -10.87 -1.55 20.02
C ARG A 165 -10.94 -2.80 19.15
N VAL A 166 -9.96 -2.98 18.27
CA VAL A 166 -9.81 -4.24 17.53
C VAL A 166 -9.25 -5.28 18.49
N LEU A 167 -10.02 -6.32 18.78
CA LEU A 167 -9.66 -7.35 19.76
C LEU A 167 -9.09 -8.62 19.11
N ALA A 168 -9.57 -8.94 17.91
CA ALA A 168 -9.19 -10.12 17.15
C ALA A 168 -9.67 -9.96 15.70
N GLN A 169 -9.06 -10.73 14.80
CA GLN A 169 -9.52 -10.98 13.44
C GLN A 169 -9.82 -12.49 13.33
N LYS A 170 -11.01 -12.84 12.85
CA LYS A 170 -11.44 -14.24 12.72
C LYS A 170 -12.04 -14.47 11.33
N SER A 171 -11.64 -15.54 10.65
CA SER A 171 -12.37 -16.03 9.49
C SER A 171 -13.66 -16.71 9.95
N TRP A 172 -14.77 -16.49 9.23
CA TRP A 172 -16.06 -17.11 9.59
C TRP A 172 -16.07 -18.64 9.41
N ASP A 173 -15.06 -19.18 8.74
CA ASP A 173 -14.92 -20.61 8.41
C ASP A 173 -14.03 -21.40 9.40
N GLN A 174 -13.63 -20.80 10.53
CA GLN A 174 -12.90 -21.46 11.62
C GLN A 174 -13.70 -21.52 12.93
#